data_AF-A0A9D9J272-F1
#
_entry.id   AF-A0A9D9J272-F1
#
_cell.length_a   1.000
_cell.length_b   1.000
_cell.length_c   1.000
_cell.angle_alpha   90.00
_cell.angle_beta   90.00
_cell.angle_gamma   90.00
#
_symmetry.space_group_name_H-M   'P 1'
#
loop_
_entity.id
_entity.type
_entity.pdbx_description
1 polymer ?
#
loop_
_entity_poly.entity_id
_entity_poly.type
_entity_poly.pdbx_seq_one_letter_code
_entity_poly.pdbx_strand_id
1 'polypeptide(L)'
;MRTIRFILPFLSAIVAFSSCKSQYEMLLNSNDADLKYEAAFQYFNDSKFTKAASLFESMSVLTGGTERDDTVQYYWGLSNYRAKDFYKAETNFQKFIESYPRSPFAPEARFLRLDCLYRQTLRYELDQSPTYVAINAIAEYMAEYPEATNIKICQEMLDDLNERLDTKAFEAARLYYRMEDYIASRVSFRNVLKDDSENVFREDILYYIAMSSYRYAQLSVHQKQKERYMTFVDDYLNFIGEYPESSYRRELDAIYRRSQRALGRYQGLPADEELEELDSRAFEKERRRMARSEAGQIRKGAKANERLVDATEDAVIIDGMINEAEAKSMPAEKKVRNKRD
;
A
#
# COMPACT_ATOMS: atom_id res chain seq x y z
N MET A 1 57.48 2.32 -40.35
CA MET A 1 57.53 0.87 -39.98
C MET A 1 57.88 0.57 -38.51
N ARG A 2 58.27 1.55 -37.66
CA ARG A 2 58.62 1.27 -36.25
C ARG A 2 57.43 1.20 -35.27
N THR A 3 56.29 1.84 -35.59
CA THR A 3 55.09 1.83 -34.74
C THR A 3 54.27 0.54 -34.85
N ILE A 4 54.27 -0.11 -36.02
CA ILE A 4 53.58 -1.40 -36.25
C ILE A 4 54.18 -2.54 -35.41
N ARG A 5 55.47 -2.42 -35.06
CA ARG A 5 56.22 -3.43 -34.31
C ARG A 5 55.81 -3.54 -32.83
N PHE A 6 55.17 -2.50 -32.29
CA PHE A 6 54.60 -2.48 -30.93
C PHE A 6 53.09 -2.69 -30.90
N ILE A 7 52.39 -2.47 -32.01
CA ILE A 7 50.95 -2.73 -32.14
C ILE A 7 50.66 -4.23 -32.26
N LEU A 8 51.54 -4.99 -32.94
CA LEU A 8 51.38 -6.44 -33.10
C LEU A 8 51.41 -7.26 -31.79
N PRO A 9 52.36 -7.05 -30.85
CA PRO A 9 52.34 -7.74 -29.56
C PRO A 9 51.22 -7.27 -28.64
N PHE A 10 50.78 -6.01 -28.77
CA PHE A 10 49.65 -5.48 -27.99
C PHE A 10 48.30 -6.04 -28.46
N LEU A 11 48.10 -6.18 -29.78
CA LEU A 11 46.93 -6.85 -30.36
C LEU A 11 46.93 -8.36 -30.05
N SER A 12 48.10 -9.01 -30.07
CA SER A 12 48.29 -10.40 -29.63
C SER A 12 47.95 -10.60 -28.15
N ALA A 13 48.35 -9.67 -27.27
CA ALA A 13 48.02 -9.71 -25.84
C ALA A 13 46.51 -9.52 -25.58
N ILE A 14 45.81 -8.70 -26.36
CA ILE A 14 44.35 -8.51 -26.26
C ILE A 14 43.58 -9.77 -26.72
N VAL A 15 44.09 -10.51 -27.71
CA VAL A 15 43.51 -11.79 -28.14
C VAL A 15 43.82 -12.92 -27.14
N ALA A 16 44.92 -12.84 -26.39
CA ALA A 16 45.25 -13.81 -25.35
C ALA A 16 44.34 -13.75 -24.11
N PHE A 17 43.69 -12.60 -23.83
CA PHE A 17 42.73 -12.46 -22.73
C PHE A 17 41.30 -12.89 -23.08
N SER A 18 40.99 -13.20 -24.34
CA SER A 18 39.64 -13.59 -24.77
C SER A 18 39.38 -15.10 -24.83
N SER A 19 40.30 -15.94 -24.33
CA SER A 19 40.18 -17.41 -24.43
C SER A 19 40.34 -18.17 -23.10
N CYS A 20 39.63 -17.75 -22.06
CA CYS A 20 39.35 -18.60 -20.90
C CYS A 20 37.86 -18.56 -20.59
N LYS A 21 37.09 -19.35 -21.33
CA LYS A 21 35.72 -19.70 -20.95
C LYS A 21 35.82 -20.40 -19.59
N SER A 22 35.15 -19.87 -18.55
CA SER A 22 35.24 -20.47 -17.21
C SER A 22 34.78 -21.94 -17.25
N GLN A 23 35.31 -22.80 -16.37
CA GLN A 23 34.88 -24.21 -16.28
C GLN A 23 33.34 -24.32 -16.16
N TYR A 24 32.71 -23.40 -15.42
CA TYR A 24 31.26 -23.30 -15.33
C TYR A 24 30.60 -23.04 -16.68
N GLU A 25 31.10 -22.09 -17.46
CA GLU A 25 30.57 -21.77 -18.78
C GLU A 25 30.77 -22.93 -19.76
N MET A 26 31.90 -23.63 -19.69
CA MET A 26 32.12 -24.85 -20.49
C MET A 26 31.08 -25.92 -20.15
N LEU A 27 30.86 -26.16 -18.86
CA LEU A 27 29.89 -27.13 -18.36
C LEU A 27 28.44 -26.76 -18.73
N LEU A 28 28.04 -25.50 -18.53
CA LEU A 28 26.67 -25.02 -18.83
C LEU A 28 26.31 -25.24 -20.31
N ASN A 29 27.29 -25.09 -21.20
CA ASN A 29 27.12 -25.27 -22.64
C ASN A 29 27.42 -26.71 -23.12
N SER A 30 27.75 -27.64 -22.21
CA SER A 30 27.99 -29.04 -22.55
C SER A 30 26.68 -29.77 -22.89
N ASN A 31 26.76 -30.82 -23.70
CA ASN A 31 25.64 -31.76 -23.92
C ASN A 31 25.71 -32.99 -23.00
N ASP A 32 26.72 -33.06 -22.13
CA ASP A 32 26.88 -34.13 -21.17
C ASP A 32 25.94 -33.93 -19.97
N ALA A 33 24.82 -34.65 -19.98
CA ALA A 33 23.78 -34.56 -18.96
C ALA A 33 24.25 -35.10 -17.60
N ASP A 34 25.09 -36.12 -17.57
CA ASP A 34 25.59 -36.71 -16.32
C ASP A 34 26.56 -35.76 -15.62
N LEU A 35 27.52 -35.19 -16.37
CA LEU A 35 28.45 -34.19 -15.83
C LEU A 35 27.71 -32.94 -15.34
N LYS A 36 26.70 -32.48 -16.08
CA LYS A 36 25.86 -31.35 -15.66
C LYS A 36 25.10 -31.66 -14.37
N TYR A 37 24.55 -32.85 -14.26
CA TYR A 37 23.77 -33.27 -13.10
C TYR A 37 24.64 -33.28 -11.84
N GLU A 38 25.79 -33.96 -11.87
CA GLU A 38 26.72 -34.01 -10.74
C GLU A 38 27.17 -32.60 -10.32
N ALA A 39 27.56 -31.78 -11.28
CA ALA A 39 27.99 -30.43 -11.01
C ALA A 39 26.87 -29.52 -10.49
N ALA A 40 25.62 -29.65 -10.97
CA ALA A 40 24.49 -28.89 -10.47
C ALA A 40 24.28 -29.13 -8.96
N PHE A 41 24.36 -30.40 -8.54
CA PHE A 41 24.33 -30.77 -7.12
C PHE A 41 25.54 -30.26 -6.34
N GLN A 42 26.74 -30.30 -6.92
CA GLN A 42 27.92 -29.72 -6.30
C GLN A 42 27.74 -28.22 -6.04
N TYR A 43 27.29 -27.45 -7.04
CA TYR A 43 27.00 -26.02 -6.87
C TYR A 43 25.88 -25.77 -5.85
N PHE A 44 24.85 -26.62 -5.82
CA PHE A 44 23.78 -26.52 -4.85
C PHE A 44 24.29 -26.72 -3.41
N ASN A 45 25.08 -27.77 -3.19
CA ASN A 45 25.66 -28.11 -1.88
C ASN A 45 26.67 -27.04 -1.42
N ASP A 46 27.41 -26.44 -2.36
CA ASP A 46 28.29 -25.29 -2.13
C ASP A 46 27.53 -23.97 -1.86
N SER A 47 26.20 -23.99 -1.78
CA SER A 47 25.33 -22.81 -1.64
C SER A 47 25.46 -21.78 -2.78
N LYS A 48 25.98 -22.20 -3.94
CA LYS A 48 26.08 -21.39 -5.16
C LYS A 48 24.80 -21.52 -5.97
N PHE A 49 23.68 -21.16 -5.35
CA PHE A 49 22.34 -21.49 -5.83
C PHE A 49 21.99 -20.93 -7.20
N THR A 50 22.44 -19.72 -7.56
CA THR A 50 22.21 -19.16 -8.91
C THR A 50 22.87 -20.01 -10.00
N LYS A 51 24.08 -20.52 -9.76
CA LYS A 51 24.79 -21.40 -10.70
C LYS A 51 24.13 -22.77 -10.79
N ALA A 52 23.69 -23.31 -9.65
CA ALA A 52 22.92 -24.55 -9.61
C ALA A 52 21.61 -24.42 -10.42
N ALA A 53 20.86 -23.33 -10.21
CA ALA A 53 19.60 -23.07 -10.91
C ALA A 53 19.79 -23.04 -12.43
N SER A 54 20.81 -22.36 -12.96
CA SER A 54 21.09 -22.33 -14.39
C SER A 54 21.48 -23.70 -14.96
N LEU A 55 22.21 -24.53 -14.21
CA LEU A 55 22.53 -25.89 -14.64
C LEU A 55 21.27 -26.76 -14.67
N PHE A 56 20.45 -26.73 -13.60
CA PHE A 56 19.17 -27.45 -13.56
C PHE A 56 18.21 -26.99 -14.66
N GLU A 57 18.12 -25.68 -14.92
CA GLU A 57 17.36 -25.12 -16.05
C GLU A 57 17.83 -25.70 -17.38
N SER A 58 19.15 -25.69 -17.64
CA SER A 58 19.72 -26.23 -18.87
C SER A 58 19.48 -27.74 -19.05
N MET A 59 19.28 -28.46 -17.95
CA MET A 59 18.99 -29.89 -17.94
C MET A 59 17.49 -30.19 -18.07
N SER A 60 16.61 -29.27 -17.70
CA SER A 60 15.15 -29.49 -17.69
C SER A 60 14.59 -30.04 -19.01
N VAL A 61 15.17 -29.63 -20.15
CA VAL A 61 14.81 -30.14 -21.48
C VAL A 61 15.47 -31.49 -21.78
N LEU A 62 16.70 -31.70 -21.29
CA LEU A 62 17.48 -32.92 -21.53
C LEU A 62 16.97 -34.11 -20.72
N THR A 63 16.42 -33.87 -19.53
CA THR A 63 15.93 -34.91 -18.63
C THR A 63 14.44 -35.19 -18.75
N GLY A 64 13.73 -34.49 -19.66
CA GLY A 64 12.30 -34.64 -19.86
C GLY A 64 11.88 -36.10 -20.07
N GLY A 65 10.98 -36.61 -19.22
CA GLY A 65 10.48 -37.98 -19.30
C GLY A 65 11.44 -39.08 -18.83
N THR A 66 12.60 -38.70 -18.28
CA THR A 66 13.54 -39.65 -17.64
C THR A 66 13.22 -39.82 -16.16
N GLU A 67 13.81 -40.83 -15.51
CA GLU A 67 13.67 -41.05 -14.07
C GLU A 67 14.26 -39.91 -13.21
N ARG A 68 15.09 -39.04 -13.78
CA ARG A 68 15.70 -37.90 -13.06
C ARG A 68 14.91 -36.60 -13.22
N ASP A 69 13.87 -36.60 -14.05
CA ASP A 69 13.18 -35.39 -14.46
C ASP A 69 12.58 -34.64 -13.26
N ASP A 70 11.84 -35.33 -12.41
CA ASP A 70 11.21 -34.73 -11.24
C ASP A 70 12.25 -34.12 -10.28
N THR A 71 13.39 -34.80 -10.10
CA THR A 71 14.49 -34.34 -9.27
C THR A 71 15.12 -33.08 -9.86
N VAL A 72 15.38 -33.03 -11.16
CA VAL A 72 15.91 -31.82 -11.83
C VAL A 72 14.95 -30.65 -11.71
N GLN A 73 13.65 -30.87 -11.96
CA GLN A 73 12.63 -29.83 -11.88
C GLN A 73 12.46 -29.30 -10.45
N TYR A 74 12.46 -30.19 -9.45
CA TYR A 74 12.38 -29.81 -8.05
C TYR A 74 13.60 -28.99 -7.62
N TYR A 75 14.82 -29.47 -7.89
CA TYR A 75 16.05 -28.78 -7.50
C TYR A 75 16.28 -27.50 -8.29
N TRP A 76 15.70 -27.35 -9.48
CA TRP A 76 15.65 -26.06 -10.17
C TRP A 76 14.88 -25.02 -9.35
N GLY A 77 13.64 -25.35 -8.95
CA GLY A 77 12.82 -24.48 -8.09
C GLY A 77 13.48 -24.22 -6.74
N LEU A 78 14.01 -25.26 -6.10
CA LEU A 78 14.69 -25.15 -4.81
C LEU A 78 15.95 -24.29 -4.89
N SER A 79 16.70 -24.37 -5.99
CA SER A 79 17.87 -23.50 -6.22
C SER A 79 17.44 -22.03 -6.33
N ASN A 80 16.39 -21.73 -7.11
CA ASN A 80 15.87 -20.35 -7.19
C ASN A 80 15.35 -19.86 -5.84
N TYR A 81 14.66 -20.71 -5.08
CA TYR A 81 14.18 -20.41 -3.73
C TYR A 81 15.32 -20.05 -2.78
N ARG A 82 16.37 -20.88 -2.75
CA ARG A 82 17.56 -20.65 -1.91
C ARG A 82 18.37 -19.44 -2.37
N ALA A 83 18.34 -19.12 -3.66
CA ALA A 83 18.87 -17.87 -4.21
C ALA A 83 18.01 -16.63 -3.90
N LYS A 84 16.84 -16.81 -3.24
CA LYS A 84 15.83 -15.77 -2.95
C LYS A 84 15.16 -15.17 -4.18
N ASP A 85 15.21 -15.85 -5.32
CA ASP A 85 14.42 -15.52 -6.51
C ASP A 85 13.04 -16.18 -6.38
N PHE A 86 12.21 -15.64 -5.47
CA PHE A 86 10.92 -16.22 -5.12
C PHE A 86 9.93 -16.22 -6.28
N TYR A 87 10.07 -15.30 -7.24
CA TYR A 87 9.22 -15.27 -8.43
C TYR A 87 9.49 -16.48 -9.33
N LYS A 88 10.77 -16.72 -9.68
CA LYS A 88 11.11 -17.92 -10.47
C LYS A 88 10.80 -19.19 -9.69
N ALA A 89 11.14 -19.23 -8.41
CA ALA A 89 10.90 -20.39 -7.56
C ALA A 89 9.41 -20.76 -7.50
N GLU A 90 8.51 -19.78 -7.32
CA GLU A 90 7.06 -20.01 -7.35
C GLU A 90 6.63 -20.64 -8.67
N THR A 91 7.08 -20.08 -9.80
CA THR A 91 6.75 -20.60 -11.12
C THR A 91 7.29 -22.02 -11.33
N ASN A 92 8.51 -22.30 -10.85
CA ASN A 92 9.10 -23.64 -10.90
C ASN A 92 8.28 -24.63 -10.08
N PHE A 93 7.94 -24.30 -8.83
CA PHE A 93 7.19 -25.19 -7.97
C PHE A 93 5.77 -25.41 -8.46
N GLN A 94 5.08 -24.39 -8.99
CA GLN A 94 3.76 -24.55 -9.59
C GLN A 94 3.80 -25.58 -10.72
N LYS A 95 4.71 -25.41 -11.69
CA LYS A 95 4.88 -26.36 -12.80
C LYS A 95 5.24 -27.76 -12.32
N PHE A 96 6.09 -27.86 -11.30
CA PHE A 96 6.48 -29.13 -10.72
C PHE A 96 5.29 -29.87 -10.10
N ILE A 97 4.45 -29.18 -9.34
CA ILE A 97 3.27 -29.76 -8.70
C ILE A 97 2.23 -30.20 -9.74
N GLU A 98 2.06 -29.44 -10.82
CA GLU A 98 1.18 -29.79 -11.94
C GLU A 98 1.68 -31.02 -12.71
N SER A 99 2.99 -31.11 -12.94
CA SER A 99 3.59 -32.16 -13.77
C SER A 99 3.87 -33.45 -13.00
N TYR A 100 4.24 -33.35 -11.72
CA TYR A 100 4.64 -34.49 -10.88
C TYR A 100 3.89 -34.52 -9.53
N PRO A 101 2.54 -34.52 -9.53
CA PRO A 101 1.75 -34.45 -8.29
C PRO A 101 1.95 -35.63 -7.33
N ARG A 102 2.56 -36.74 -7.81
CA ARG A 102 2.88 -37.95 -7.02
C ARG A 102 4.35 -38.09 -6.66
N SER A 103 5.21 -37.14 -7.04
CA SER A 103 6.63 -37.18 -6.68
C SER A 103 6.78 -37.09 -5.16
N PRO A 104 7.79 -37.76 -4.56
CA PRO A 104 8.10 -37.60 -3.13
C PRO A 104 8.40 -36.15 -2.73
N PHE A 105 8.82 -35.29 -3.68
CA PHE A 105 9.06 -33.88 -3.42
C PHE A 105 7.78 -33.01 -3.46
N ALA A 106 6.66 -33.55 -3.96
CA ALA A 106 5.43 -32.77 -4.18
C ALA A 106 4.88 -32.10 -2.90
N PRO A 107 4.84 -32.77 -1.72
CA PRO A 107 4.38 -32.12 -0.49
C PRO A 107 5.26 -30.91 -0.09
N GLU A 108 6.59 -31.04 -0.19
CA GLU A 108 7.51 -29.95 0.13
C GLU A 108 7.42 -28.83 -0.91
N ALA A 109 7.33 -29.16 -2.20
CA ALA A 109 7.17 -28.18 -3.27
C ALA A 109 5.89 -27.34 -3.12
N ARG A 110 4.77 -27.96 -2.71
CA ARG A 110 3.51 -27.26 -2.41
C ARG A 110 3.74 -26.19 -1.35
N PHE A 111 4.37 -26.55 -0.24
CA PHE A 111 4.68 -25.59 0.81
C PHE A 111 5.63 -24.49 0.36
N LEU A 112 6.73 -24.86 -0.31
CA LEU A 112 7.72 -23.89 -0.77
C LEU A 112 7.12 -22.88 -1.76
N ARG A 113 6.17 -23.31 -2.59
CA ARG A 113 5.40 -22.41 -3.44
C ARG A 113 4.63 -21.37 -2.61
N LEU A 114 3.92 -21.79 -1.56
CA LEU A 114 3.18 -20.88 -0.68
C LEU A 114 4.11 -19.89 0.01
N ASP A 115 5.26 -20.36 0.50
CA ASP A 115 6.27 -19.50 1.12
C ASP A 115 6.85 -18.50 0.10
N CYS A 116 7.01 -18.89 -1.18
CA CYS A 116 7.36 -17.95 -2.24
C CYS A 116 6.30 -16.88 -2.44
N LEU A 117 5.01 -17.24 -2.48
CA LEU A 117 3.91 -16.29 -2.62
C LEU A 117 3.88 -15.32 -1.44
N TYR A 118 3.96 -15.85 -0.22
CA TYR A 118 4.03 -15.06 1.01
C TYR A 118 5.20 -14.06 0.99
N ARG A 119 6.40 -14.49 0.58
CA ARG A 119 7.59 -13.62 0.51
C ARG A 119 7.53 -12.56 -0.59
N GLN A 120 6.67 -12.74 -1.59
CA GLN A 120 6.43 -11.74 -2.65
C GLN A 120 5.42 -10.67 -2.22
N THR A 121 4.73 -10.85 -1.09
CA THR A 121 3.83 -9.82 -0.55
C THR A 121 4.60 -8.61 -0.04
N LEU A 122 3.91 -7.47 0.03
CA LEU A 122 4.48 -6.18 0.39
C LEU A 122 3.84 -5.65 1.67
N ARG A 123 4.51 -4.68 2.31
CA ARG A 123 3.95 -3.91 3.43
C ARG A 123 2.62 -3.24 3.04
N TYR A 124 1.77 -3.01 4.03
CA TYR A 124 0.36 -2.65 3.86
C TYR A 124 0.11 -1.38 3.02
N GLU A 125 1.05 -0.45 2.95
CA GLU A 125 0.90 0.80 2.18
C GLU A 125 0.89 0.55 0.67
N LEU A 126 1.56 -0.51 0.21
CA LEU A 126 1.75 -0.82 -1.21
C LEU A 126 0.58 -1.65 -1.77
N ASP A 127 0.67 -2.04 -3.05
CA ASP A 127 -0.31 -2.90 -3.69
C ASP A 127 -0.43 -4.24 -2.97
N GLN A 128 -1.68 -4.67 -2.73
CA GLN A 128 -2.00 -5.89 -1.98
C GLN A 128 -2.51 -7.02 -2.88
N SER A 129 -2.47 -6.87 -4.21
CA SER A 129 -2.84 -7.95 -5.13
C SER A 129 -2.07 -9.25 -4.84
N PRO A 130 -0.74 -9.24 -4.57
CA PRO A 130 -0.01 -10.45 -4.19
C PRO A 130 -0.46 -11.05 -2.85
N THR A 131 -0.89 -10.22 -1.90
CA THR A 131 -1.39 -10.64 -0.58
C THR A 131 -2.64 -11.51 -0.73
N TYR A 132 -3.60 -11.09 -1.54
CA TYR A 132 -4.81 -11.88 -1.81
C TYR A 132 -4.49 -13.22 -2.49
N VAL A 133 -3.52 -13.23 -3.43
CA VAL A 133 -3.08 -14.48 -4.07
C VAL A 133 -2.47 -15.43 -3.05
N ALA A 134 -1.62 -14.93 -2.15
CA ALA A 134 -1.00 -15.73 -1.10
C ALA A 134 -2.04 -16.28 -0.12
N ILE A 135 -2.97 -15.45 0.37
CA ILE A 135 -4.06 -15.87 1.27
C ILE A 135 -4.87 -17.02 0.66
N ASN A 136 -5.33 -16.87 -0.59
CA ASN A 136 -6.12 -17.89 -1.26
C ASN A 136 -5.36 -19.22 -1.39
N ALA A 137 -4.10 -19.16 -1.85
CA ALA A 137 -3.29 -20.36 -2.03
C ALA A 137 -3.00 -21.07 -0.69
N ILE A 138 -2.75 -20.31 0.38
CA ILE A 138 -2.50 -20.87 1.72
C ILE A 138 -3.79 -21.49 2.28
N ALA A 139 -4.93 -20.81 2.16
CA ALA A 139 -6.21 -21.32 2.63
C ALA A 139 -6.62 -22.61 1.90
N GLU A 140 -6.44 -22.67 0.57
CA GLU A 140 -6.65 -23.89 -0.22
C GLU A 140 -5.76 -25.05 0.25
N TYR A 141 -4.47 -24.77 0.48
CA TYR A 141 -3.54 -25.78 1.01
C TYR A 141 -3.95 -26.30 2.39
N MET A 142 -4.34 -25.41 3.30
CA MET A 142 -4.78 -25.81 4.64
C MET A 142 -6.07 -26.63 4.60
N ALA A 143 -6.98 -26.34 3.67
CA ALA A 143 -8.20 -27.11 3.48
C ALA A 143 -7.92 -28.50 2.86
N GLU A 144 -6.97 -28.59 1.93
CA GLU A 144 -6.61 -29.84 1.25
C GLU A 144 -5.73 -30.75 2.12
N TYR A 145 -4.83 -30.17 2.95
CA TYR A 145 -3.83 -30.89 3.74
C TYR A 145 -3.87 -30.54 5.24
N PRO A 146 -5.02 -30.72 5.94
CA PRO A 146 -5.21 -30.23 7.32
C PRO A 146 -4.24 -30.81 8.36
N GLU A 147 -3.62 -31.96 8.08
CA GLU A 147 -2.68 -32.66 8.97
C GLU A 147 -1.20 -32.43 8.57
N ALA A 148 -0.91 -31.53 7.63
CA ALA A 148 0.45 -31.27 7.20
C ALA A 148 1.30 -30.61 8.32
N THR A 149 2.59 -30.93 8.37
CA THR A 149 3.50 -30.52 9.46
C THR A 149 3.71 -29.01 9.55
N ASN A 150 3.40 -28.28 8.48
CA ASN A 150 3.56 -26.85 8.28
C ASN A 150 2.26 -26.04 8.49
N ILE A 151 1.15 -26.68 8.86
CA ILE A 151 -0.15 -26.01 9.02
C ILE A 151 -0.09 -24.84 10.01
N LYS A 152 0.67 -24.99 11.10
CA LYS A 152 0.89 -23.89 12.04
C LYS A 152 1.58 -22.69 11.40
N ILE A 153 2.59 -22.93 10.54
CA ILE A 153 3.29 -21.86 9.81
C ILE A 153 2.34 -21.19 8.83
N CYS A 154 1.50 -21.96 8.14
CA CYS A 154 0.48 -21.42 7.26
C CYS A 154 -0.54 -20.52 8.00
N GLN A 155 -0.96 -20.91 9.21
CA GLN A 155 -1.82 -20.07 10.04
C GLN A 155 -1.12 -18.75 10.41
N GLU A 156 0.13 -18.81 10.87
CA GLU A 156 0.92 -17.61 11.19
C GLU A 156 1.10 -16.69 9.96
N MET A 157 1.26 -17.25 8.77
CA MET A 157 1.28 -16.48 7.52
C MET A 157 -0.08 -15.83 7.24
N LEU A 158 -1.20 -16.54 7.40
CA LEU A 158 -2.53 -15.97 7.19
C LEU A 158 -2.81 -14.83 8.18
N ASP A 159 -2.44 -15.00 9.45
CA ASP A 159 -2.64 -13.99 10.48
C ASP A 159 -1.88 -12.69 10.13
N ASP A 160 -0.60 -12.79 9.76
CA ASP A 160 0.20 -11.62 9.32
C ASP A 160 -0.36 -10.97 8.04
N LEU A 161 -0.77 -11.77 7.04
CA LEU A 161 -1.32 -11.21 5.80
C LEU A 161 -2.66 -10.50 6.03
N ASN A 162 -3.54 -11.06 6.86
CA ASN A 162 -4.81 -10.43 7.22
C ASN A 162 -4.59 -9.16 8.06
N GLU A 163 -3.67 -9.17 9.03
CA GLU A 163 -3.33 -7.98 9.82
C GLU A 163 -2.86 -6.81 8.93
N ARG A 164 -2.10 -7.11 7.85
CA ARG A 164 -1.70 -6.08 6.87
C ARG A 164 -2.90 -5.51 6.10
N LEU A 165 -3.85 -6.35 5.70
CA LEU A 165 -5.07 -5.89 5.02
C LEU A 165 -5.91 -5.01 5.96
N ASP A 166 -6.07 -5.43 7.20
CA ASP A 166 -6.79 -4.69 8.23
C ASP A 166 -6.15 -3.33 8.50
N THR A 167 -4.82 -3.33 8.66
CA THR A 167 -4.04 -2.11 8.87
C THR A 167 -4.21 -1.15 7.71
N LYS A 168 -4.17 -1.64 6.46
CA LYS A 168 -4.39 -0.81 5.27
C LYS A 168 -5.76 -0.17 5.28
N ALA A 169 -6.81 -0.96 5.54
CA ALA A 169 -8.19 -0.48 5.55
C ALA A 169 -8.41 0.57 6.66
N PHE A 170 -7.92 0.30 7.87
CA PHE A 170 -7.97 1.20 9.00
C PHE A 170 -7.26 2.53 8.73
N GLU A 171 -6.00 2.50 8.28
CA GLU A 171 -5.22 3.71 8.01
C GLU A 171 -5.82 4.57 6.88
N ALA A 172 -6.37 3.93 5.86
CA ALA A 172 -7.07 4.63 4.78
C ALA A 172 -8.28 5.41 5.30
N ALA A 173 -9.09 4.80 6.17
CA ALA A 173 -10.22 5.49 6.81
C ALA A 173 -9.77 6.56 7.81
N ARG A 174 -8.67 6.31 8.55
CA ARG A 174 -8.08 7.25 9.51
C ARG A 174 -7.49 8.49 8.85
N LEU A 175 -7.06 8.39 7.60
CA LEU A 175 -6.59 9.55 6.83
C LEU A 175 -7.67 10.63 6.73
N TYR A 176 -8.92 10.26 6.43
CA TYR A 176 -10.03 11.21 6.38
C TYR A 176 -10.26 11.90 7.72
N TYR A 177 -10.14 11.16 8.83
CA TYR A 177 -10.24 11.74 10.17
C TYR A 177 -9.16 12.80 10.41
N ARG A 178 -7.90 12.51 10.02
CA ARG A 178 -6.78 13.45 10.14
C ARG A 178 -6.93 14.69 9.26
N MET A 179 -7.59 14.54 8.12
CA MET A 179 -7.93 15.65 7.21
C MET A 179 -9.15 16.45 7.68
N GLU A 180 -9.77 16.07 8.81
CA GLU A 180 -11.00 16.67 9.33
C GLU A 180 -12.22 16.48 8.41
N ASP A 181 -12.15 15.56 7.44
CA ASP A 181 -13.31 15.13 6.66
C ASP A 181 -14.06 14.04 7.43
N TYR A 182 -14.77 14.49 8.46
CA TYR A 182 -15.47 13.59 9.39
C TYR A 182 -16.63 12.83 8.75
N ILE A 183 -17.22 13.34 7.66
CA ILE A 183 -18.26 12.62 6.93
C ILE A 183 -17.63 11.43 6.21
N ALA A 184 -16.59 11.69 5.40
CA ALA A 184 -15.89 10.64 4.67
C ALA A 184 -15.23 9.64 5.63
N SER A 185 -14.69 10.11 6.75
CA SER A 185 -14.10 9.25 7.79
C SER A 185 -15.11 8.28 8.36
N ARG A 186 -16.27 8.78 8.84
CA ARG A 186 -17.32 7.93 9.40
C ARG A 186 -17.80 6.88 8.39
N VAL A 187 -18.02 7.29 7.13
CA VAL A 187 -18.47 6.37 6.07
C VAL A 187 -17.40 5.33 5.76
N SER A 188 -16.15 5.74 5.63
CA SER A 188 -15.04 4.84 5.32
C SER A 188 -14.84 3.80 6.42
N PHE A 189 -14.83 4.22 7.68
CA PHE A 189 -14.74 3.31 8.81
C PHE A 189 -15.91 2.32 8.89
N ARG A 190 -17.14 2.77 8.59
CA ARG A 190 -18.29 1.87 8.51
C ARG A 190 -18.17 0.86 7.36
N ASN A 191 -17.56 1.25 6.24
CA ASN A 191 -17.29 0.33 5.14
C ASN A 191 -16.23 -0.70 5.53
N VAL A 192 -15.19 -0.32 6.28
CA VAL A 192 -14.22 -1.30 6.82
C VAL A 192 -14.94 -2.39 7.61
N LEU A 193 -15.80 -2.03 8.57
CA LEU A 193 -16.55 -3.03 9.36
C LEU A 193 -17.65 -3.78 8.59
N LYS A 194 -18.06 -3.25 7.44
CA LYS A 194 -19.02 -3.91 6.57
C LYS A 194 -18.33 -4.99 5.73
N ASP A 195 -17.13 -4.68 5.25
CA ASP A 195 -16.34 -5.58 4.42
C ASP A 195 -15.67 -6.66 5.29
N ASP A 196 -15.29 -6.30 6.52
CA ASP A 196 -14.73 -7.21 7.51
C ASP A 196 -15.19 -6.84 8.94
N SER A 197 -16.10 -7.64 9.51
CA SER A 197 -16.62 -7.41 10.85
C SER A 197 -15.63 -7.79 11.95
N GLU A 198 -14.68 -8.68 11.67
CA GLU A 198 -13.73 -9.22 12.65
C GLU A 198 -12.39 -8.50 12.63
N ASN A 199 -12.32 -7.38 11.91
CA ASN A 199 -11.13 -6.55 11.77
C ASN A 199 -10.42 -6.32 13.10
N VAL A 200 -9.10 -6.50 13.13
CA VAL A 200 -8.34 -6.38 14.39
C VAL A 200 -8.43 -4.99 15.03
N PHE A 201 -8.77 -3.95 14.26
CA PHE A 201 -8.97 -2.59 14.75
C PHE A 201 -10.43 -2.25 15.08
N ARG A 202 -11.33 -3.23 15.19
CA ARG A 202 -12.78 -2.98 15.36
C ARG A 202 -13.11 -1.98 16.47
N GLU A 203 -12.49 -2.12 17.64
CA GLU A 203 -12.69 -1.19 18.77
C GLU A 203 -12.29 0.25 18.39
N ASP A 204 -11.09 0.43 17.83
CA ASP A 204 -10.61 1.74 17.37
C ASP A 204 -11.51 2.31 16.27
N ILE A 205 -11.97 1.47 15.34
CA ILE A 205 -12.85 1.86 14.24
C ILE A 205 -14.17 2.40 14.79
N LEU A 206 -14.81 1.69 15.72
CA LEU A 206 -16.05 2.17 16.35
C LEU A 206 -15.83 3.47 17.13
N TYR A 207 -14.70 3.59 17.82
CA TYR A 207 -14.31 4.84 18.48
C TYR A 207 -14.21 5.99 17.47
N TYR A 208 -13.51 5.82 16.35
CA TYR A 208 -13.39 6.85 15.33
C TYR A 208 -14.69 7.15 14.60
N ILE A 209 -15.61 6.19 14.45
CA ILE A 209 -16.97 6.43 13.93
C ILE A 209 -17.70 7.40 14.86
N ALA A 210 -17.73 7.11 16.17
CA ALA A 210 -18.37 7.98 17.15
C ALA A 210 -17.71 9.37 17.20
N MET A 211 -16.38 9.42 17.24
CA MET A 211 -15.65 10.69 17.24
C MET A 211 -15.88 11.51 15.98
N SER A 212 -15.91 10.88 14.81
CA SER A 212 -16.23 11.56 13.55
C SER A 212 -17.62 12.17 13.59
N SER A 213 -18.63 11.43 14.04
CA SER A 213 -20.00 11.94 14.20
C SER A 213 -20.07 13.14 15.14
N TYR A 214 -19.38 13.06 16.28
CA TYR A 214 -19.34 14.17 17.24
C TYR A 214 -18.67 15.41 16.65
N ARG A 215 -17.47 15.26 16.07
CA ARG A 215 -16.73 16.37 15.46
C ARG A 215 -17.51 17.01 14.33
N TYR A 216 -18.15 16.19 13.50
CA TYR A 216 -19.04 16.68 12.46
C TYR A 216 -20.16 17.53 13.07
N ALA A 217 -20.87 17.01 14.08
CA ALA A 217 -21.92 17.76 14.78
C ALA A 217 -21.43 19.08 15.36
N GLN A 218 -20.25 19.10 16.00
CA GLN A 218 -19.68 20.32 16.57
C GLN A 218 -19.42 21.42 15.52
N LEU A 219 -18.86 21.04 14.37
CA LEU A 219 -18.51 21.96 13.28
C LEU A 219 -19.72 22.34 12.40
N SER A 220 -20.90 21.84 12.72
CA SER A 220 -22.11 22.06 11.93
C SER A 220 -22.81 23.37 12.25
N VAL A 221 -23.53 23.91 11.26
CA VAL A 221 -24.51 24.98 11.47
C VAL A 221 -25.61 24.52 12.43
N HIS A 222 -26.09 25.43 13.28
CA HIS A 222 -27.00 25.13 14.38
C HIS A 222 -28.23 24.31 13.99
N GLN A 223 -28.86 24.63 12.85
CA GLN A 223 -30.05 23.93 12.33
C GLN A 223 -29.82 22.43 12.07
N LYS A 224 -28.56 22.01 11.83
CA LYS A 224 -28.18 20.62 11.56
C LYS A 224 -27.54 19.92 12.77
N GLN A 225 -27.14 20.66 13.80
CA GLN A 225 -26.44 20.11 14.96
C GLN A 225 -27.27 19.06 15.69
N LYS A 226 -28.57 19.31 15.87
CA LYS A 226 -29.47 18.39 16.59
C LYS A 226 -29.50 17.00 15.95
N GLU A 227 -29.68 16.93 14.64
CA GLU A 227 -29.67 15.68 13.88
C GLU A 227 -28.32 14.97 14.00
N ARG A 228 -27.21 15.69 13.82
CA ARG A 228 -25.86 15.13 13.84
C ARG A 228 -25.42 14.66 15.23
N TYR A 229 -25.85 15.33 16.30
CA TYR A 229 -25.64 14.85 17.66
C TYR A 229 -26.45 13.59 17.96
N MET A 230 -27.63 13.40 17.36
CA MET A 230 -28.35 12.12 17.45
C MET A 230 -27.57 10.99 16.77
N THR A 231 -26.98 11.24 15.59
CA THR A 231 -26.09 10.26 14.95
C THR A 231 -24.91 9.86 15.85
N PHE A 232 -24.28 10.83 16.51
CA PHE A 232 -23.23 10.53 17.49
C PHE A 232 -23.76 9.70 18.66
N VAL A 233 -24.94 10.01 19.19
CA VAL A 233 -25.56 9.24 20.28
C VAL A 233 -25.73 7.78 19.86
N ASP A 234 -26.20 7.52 18.64
CA ASP A 234 -26.36 6.15 18.14
C ASP A 234 -25.01 5.43 18.01
N ASP A 235 -24.00 6.09 17.44
CA ASP A 235 -22.66 5.51 17.28
C ASP A 235 -21.98 5.26 18.65
N TYR A 236 -22.19 6.15 19.62
CA TYR A 236 -21.76 5.98 21.00
C TYR A 236 -22.43 4.78 21.66
N LEU A 237 -23.75 4.65 21.54
CA LEU A 237 -24.50 3.53 22.11
C LEU A 237 -24.06 2.20 21.51
N ASN A 238 -23.73 2.17 20.22
CA ASN A 238 -23.13 1.00 19.58
C ASN A 238 -21.77 0.68 20.21
N PHE A 239 -20.89 1.67 20.35
CA PHE A 239 -19.57 1.49 20.96
C PHE A 239 -19.66 0.91 22.39
N ILE A 240 -20.45 1.53 23.27
CA ILE A 240 -20.55 1.06 24.66
C ILE A 240 -21.27 -0.28 24.80
N GLY A 241 -22.11 -0.63 23.82
CA GLY A 241 -22.79 -1.92 23.76
C GLY A 241 -21.82 -3.06 23.45
N GLU A 242 -20.85 -2.81 22.57
CA GLU A 242 -19.82 -3.79 22.18
C GLU A 242 -18.60 -3.78 23.12
N TYR A 243 -18.13 -2.60 23.54
CA TYR A 243 -16.89 -2.41 24.30
C TYR A 243 -17.11 -1.57 25.58
N PRO A 244 -17.86 -2.08 26.58
CA PRO A 244 -18.17 -1.34 27.80
C PRO A 244 -16.94 -1.00 28.66
N GLU A 245 -15.90 -1.83 28.62
CA GLU A 245 -14.68 -1.69 29.42
C GLU A 245 -13.50 -1.06 28.65
N SER A 246 -13.77 -0.47 27.48
CA SER A 246 -12.74 0.17 26.66
C SER A 246 -12.01 1.30 27.39
N SER A 247 -10.73 1.50 27.07
CA SER A 247 -9.99 2.70 27.46
C SER A 247 -10.60 4.01 26.95
N TYR A 248 -11.35 3.97 25.83
CA TYR A 248 -12.03 5.15 25.26
C TYR A 248 -13.33 5.51 25.98
N ARG A 249 -13.86 4.62 26.82
CA ARG A 249 -15.16 4.76 27.50
C ARG A 249 -15.29 6.10 28.22
N ARG A 250 -14.29 6.46 29.03
CA ARG A 250 -14.33 7.69 29.84
C ARG A 250 -14.46 8.95 29.00
N GLU A 251 -13.76 9.02 27.86
CA GLU A 251 -13.83 10.14 26.94
C GLU A 251 -15.19 10.19 26.25
N LEU A 252 -15.64 9.06 25.70
CA LEU A 252 -16.91 8.96 24.98
C LEU A 252 -18.12 9.24 25.89
N ASP A 253 -18.12 8.79 27.14
CA ASP A 253 -19.15 9.11 28.13
C ASP A 253 -19.26 10.62 28.40
N ALA A 254 -18.11 11.31 28.49
CA ALA A 254 -18.07 12.75 28.68
C ALA A 254 -18.61 13.50 27.45
N ILE A 255 -18.27 13.03 26.25
CA ILE A 255 -18.82 13.55 24.99
C ILE A 255 -20.33 13.30 24.92
N TYR A 256 -20.80 12.10 25.28
CA TYR A 256 -22.21 11.74 25.34
C TYR A 256 -23.02 12.70 26.22
N ARG A 257 -22.56 12.96 27.46
CA ARG A 257 -23.20 13.92 28.36
C ARG A 257 -23.30 15.32 27.73
N ARG A 258 -22.23 15.81 27.11
CA ARG A 258 -22.22 17.11 26.40
C ARG A 258 -23.22 17.14 25.24
N SER A 259 -23.28 16.08 24.44
CA SER A 259 -24.24 15.97 23.35
C SER A 259 -25.68 15.91 23.85
N GLN A 260 -25.97 15.20 24.96
CA GLN A 260 -27.31 15.18 25.55
C GLN A 260 -27.76 16.56 26.06
N ARG A 261 -26.85 17.35 26.63
CA ARG A 261 -27.13 18.75 27.01
C ARG A 261 -27.41 19.61 25.79
N ALA A 262 -26.61 19.49 24.72
CA ALA A 262 -26.85 20.19 23.46
C ALA A 262 -28.18 19.81 22.81
N LEU A 263 -28.69 18.60 23.07
CA LEU A 263 -30.00 18.12 22.64
C LEU A 263 -31.16 18.52 23.58
N GLY A 264 -30.86 19.12 24.73
CA GLY A 264 -31.85 19.50 25.76
C GLY A 264 -32.43 18.33 26.53
N ARG A 265 -31.68 17.23 26.71
CA ARG A 265 -32.17 15.95 27.26
C ARG A 265 -31.51 15.49 28.57
N TYR A 266 -30.52 16.21 29.11
CA TYR A 266 -29.80 15.79 30.33
C TYR A 266 -30.45 16.33 31.63
N GLN A 267 -30.67 15.48 32.62
CA GLN A 267 -31.11 15.82 33.99
C GLN A 267 -30.15 15.14 34.99
N GLY A 268 -29.22 15.86 35.64
CA GLY A 268 -28.20 15.31 36.57
C GLY A 268 -27.62 16.34 37.57
N LEU A 269 -27.13 15.85 38.73
CA LEU A 269 -26.99 16.40 40.12
C LEU A 269 -25.88 17.47 40.43
N PRO A 270 -25.93 18.16 41.61
CA PRO A 270 -25.29 19.48 41.86
C PRO A 270 -23.75 19.53 42.03
N ALA A 271 -23.03 18.42 42.15
CA ALA A 271 -21.56 18.45 42.13
C ALA A 271 -20.99 18.77 40.72
N ASP A 272 -21.85 18.67 39.71
CA ASP A 272 -21.51 18.88 38.31
C ASP A 272 -21.61 20.35 37.87
N GLU A 273 -22.27 21.24 38.63
CA GLU A 273 -22.49 22.66 38.24
C GLU A 273 -21.17 23.46 38.17
N GLU A 274 -20.23 23.22 39.11
CA GLU A 274 -18.95 23.93 39.16
C GLU A 274 -18.00 23.47 38.03
N LEU A 275 -18.03 22.16 37.71
CA LEU A 275 -17.32 21.58 36.57
C LEU A 275 -17.96 22.03 35.24
N GLU A 276 -19.28 22.15 35.20
CA GLU A 276 -20.07 22.62 34.07
C GLU A 276 -19.85 24.10 33.78
N GLU A 277 -19.66 24.96 34.79
CA GLU A 277 -19.34 26.37 34.58
C GLU A 277 -17.91 26.55 34.01
N LEU A 278 -16.95 25.76 34.49
CA LEU A 278 -15.58 25.74 33.98
C LEU A 278 -15.53 25.22 32.53
N ASP A 279 -16.24 24.13 32.22
CA ASP A 279 -16.30 23.55 30.87
C ASP A 279 -17.12 24.39 29.90
N SER A 280 -18.20 25.05 30.35
CA SER A 280 -18.98 25.98 29.52
C SER A 280 -18.16 27.19 29.14
N ARG A 281 -17.39 27.76 30.08
CA ARG A 281 -16.44 28.85 29.80
C ARG A 281 -15.32 28.39 28.86
N ALA A 282 -14.82 27.16 29.01
CA ALA A 282 -13.83 26.58 28.10
C ALA A 282 -14.41 26.37 26.69
N PHE A 283 -15.62 25.83 26.58
CA PHE A 283 -16.33 25.63 25.32
C PHE A 283 -16.61 26.95 24.60
N GLU A 284 -17.07 27.96 25.33
CA GLU A 284 -17.34 29.26 24.75
C GLU A 284 -16.05 29.97 24.30
N LYS A 285 -14.94 29.77 25.03
CA LYS A 285 -13.62 30.23 24.64
C LYS A 285 -13.10 29.52 23.38
N GLU A 286 -13.24 28.19 23.30
CA GLU A 286 -12.88 27.39 22.12
C GLU A 286 -13.73 27.79 20.91
N ARG A 287 -15.05 27.94 21.08
CA ARG A 287 -15.99 28.39 20.05
C ARG A 287 -15.63 29.79 19.53
N ARG A 288 -15.28 30.72 20.43
CA ARG A 288 -14.81 32.06 20.05
C ARG A 288 -13.47 31.99 19.32
N ARG A 289 -12.57 31.09 19.69
CA ARG A 289 -11.29 30.87 19.00
C ARG A 289 -11.51 30.33 17.59
N MET A 290 -12.40 29.35 17.42
CA MET A 290 -12.74 28.76 16.13
C MET A 290 -13.44 29.76 15.23
N ALA A 291 -14.43 30.50 15.74
CA ALA A 291 -15.10 31.57 14.98
C ALA A 291 -14.12 32.68 14.55
N ARG A 292 -13.12 33.00 15.38
CA ARG A 292 -12.03 33.94 15.02
C ARG A 292 -11.09 33.37 13.95
N SER A 293 -10.78 32.07 14.01
CA SER A 293 -9.98 31.38 13.00
C SER A 293 -10.70 31.39 11.64
N GLU A 294 -11.98 31.03 11.64
CA GLU A 294 -12.85 31.02 10.46
C GLU A 294 -13.01 32.41 9.86
N ALA A 295 -13.32 33.44 10.67
CA ALA A 295 -13.33 34.83 10.21
C ALA A 295 -11.96 35.28 9.66
N GLY A 296 -10.86 34.79 10.24
CA GLY A 296 -9.50 35.04 9.76
C GLY A 296 -9.21 34.39 8.40
N GLN A 297 -9.67 33.16 8.19
CA GLN A 297 -9.55 32.45 6.91
C GLN A 297 -10.42 33.10 5.84
N ILE A 298 -11.67 33.43 6.15
CA ILE A 298 -12.58 34.17 5.25
C ILE A 298 -11.96 35.51 4.84
N ARG A 299 -11.37 36.26 5.79
CA ARG A 299 -10.72 37.54 5.50
C ARG A 299 -9.44 37.39 4.68
N LYS A 300 -8.65 36.33 4.89
CA LYS A 300 -7.48 36.02 4.06
C LYS A 300 -7.89 35.62 2.65
N GLY A 301 -8.94 34.80 2.51
CA GLY A 301 -9.53 34.44 1.22
C GLY A 301 -10.07 35.66 0.46
N ALA A 302 -10.80 36.54 1.14
CA ALA A 302 -11.30 37.78 0.56
C ALA A 302 -10.16 38.70 0.06
N LYS A 303 -9.10 38.89 0.87
CA LYS A 303 -7.91 39.67 0.45
C LYS A 303 -7.12 39.03 -0.69
N ALA A 304 -7.04 37.71 -0.73
CA ALA A 304 -6.40 37.00 -1.84
C ALA A 304 -7.21 37.18 -3.12
N ASN A 305 -8.54 37.13 -3.02
CA ASN A 305 -9.43 37.36 -4.15
C ASN A 305 -9.36 38.81 -4.65
N GLU A 306 -9.33 39.79 -3.75
CA GLU A 306 -9.16 41.22 -4.08
C GLU A 306 -7.83 41.47 -4.82
N ARG A 307 -6.73 40.90 -4.34
CA ARG A 307 -5.42 40.97 -5.04
C ARG A 307 -5.40 40.29 -6.40
N LEU A 308 -6.17 39.21 -6.57
CA LEU A 308 -6.30 38.54 -7.86
C LEU A 308 -7.10 39.41 -8.85
N VAL A 309 -8.16 40.06 -8.38
CA VAL A 309 -8.94 41.02 -9.18
C VAL A 309 -8.06 42.19 -9.61
N ASP A 310 -7.32 42.81 -8.68
CA ASP A 310 -6.39 43.91 -8.98
C ASP A 310 -5.32 43.46 -10.01
N ALA A 311 -4.73 42.28 -9.82
CA ALA A 311 -3.71 41.76 -10.75
C ALA A 311 -4.30 41.45 -12.14
N THR A 312 -5.57 41.04 -12.23
CA THR A 312 -6.25 40.86 -13.52
C THR A 312 -6.61 42.18 -14.18
N GLU A 313 -7.00 43.21 -13.43
CA GLU A 313 -7.21 44.55 -13.97
C GLU A 313 -5.90 45.16 -14.49
N ASP A 314 -4.81 45.03 -13.73
CA ASP A 314 -3.48 45.46 -14.15
C ASP A 314 -3.00 44.73 -15.41
N ALA A 315 -3.24 43.41 -15.51
CA ALA A 315 -2.91 42.63 -16.70
C ALA A 315 -3.69 43.09 -17.93
N VAL A 316 -4.98 43.39 -17.79
CA VAL A 316 -5.82 43.93 -18.89
C VAL A 316 -5.35 45.32 -19.33
N ILE A 317 -4.92 46.17 -18.40
CA ILE A 317 -4.35 47.49 -18.71
C ILE A 317 -3.03 47.35 -19.46
N ILE A 318 -2.13 46.48 -19.00
CA ILE A 318 -0.84 46.22 -19.64
C ILE A 318 -1.03 45.67 -21.06
N ASP A 319 -1.95 44.73 -21.24
CA ASP A 319 -2.25 44.16 -22.55
C ASP A 319 -2.85 45.20 -23.51
N GLY A 320 -3.70 46.11 -22.99
CA GLY A 320 -4.17 47.28 -23.72
C GLY A 320 -3.04 48.22 -24.17
N MET A 321 -2.08 48.50 -23.27
CA MET A 321 -0.91 49.35 -23.57
C MET A 321 0.05 48.71 -24.58
N ILE A 322 0.24 47.39 -24.52
CA ILE A 322 1.05 46.63 -25.48
C ILE A 322 0.40 46.68 -26.87
N ASN A 323 -0.90 46.41 -26.96
CA ASN A 323 -1.64 46.49 -28.22
C ASN A 323 -1.60 47.91 -28.83
N GLU A 324 -1.64 48.96 -28.00
CA GLU A 324 -1.54 50.35 -28.46
C GLU A 324 -0.11 50.72 -28.91
N ALA A 325 0.92 50.16 -28.27
CA ALA A 325 2.31 50.33 -28.65
C ALA A 325 2.64 49.59 -29.96
N GLU A 326 2.14 48.36 -30.13
CA GLU A 326 2.29 47.58 -31.36
C GLU A 326 1.58 48.27 -32.55
N ALA A 327 0.39 48.85 -32.33
CA ALA A 327 -0.31 49.63 -33.35
C ALA A 327 0.46 50.89 -33.79
N LYS A 328 1.28 51.48 -32.89
CA LYS A 328 2.13 52.65 -33.17
C LYS A 328 3.47 52.29 -33.82
N SER A 329 3.99 51.06 -33.63
CA SER A 329 5.27 50.60 -34.18
C SER A 329 5.18 49.85 -35.51
N MET A 330 3.97 49.64 -36.06
CA MET A 330 3.81 48.95 -37.35
C MET A 330 4.33 49.77 -38.55
N PRO A 331 5.20 49.21 -39.41
CA PRO A 331 5.66 49.88 -40.63
C PRO A 331 4.53 50.07 -41.64
N ALA A 332 4.61 51.17 -42.42
CA ALA A 332 3.54 51.69 -43.29
C ALA A 332 3.00 50.73 -44.38
N GLU A 333 3.65 49.59 -44.64
CA GLU A 333 3.25 48.66 -45.70
C GLU A 333 2.13 47.67 -45.31
N LYS A 334 1.69 47.61 -44.05
CA LYS A 334 0.53 46.77 -43.63
C LYS A 334 -0.77 47.54 -43.37
N LYS A 335 -0.88 48.82 -43.75
CA LYS A 335 -2.15 49.57 -43.66
C LYS A 335 -3.13 49.33 -44.82
N VAL A 336 -2.78 48.53 -45.83
CA VAL A 336 -3.61 48.36 -47.05
C VAL A 336 -4.36 47.01 -47.13
N ARG A 337 -4.14 46.05 -46.21
CA ARG A 337 -4.78 44.71 -46.33
C ARG A 337 -5.92 44.41 -45.35
N ASN A 338 -6.53 45.43 -44.73
CA ASN A 338 -7.72 45.22 -43.90
C ASN A 338 -8.87 46.19 -44.25
N LYS A 339 -9.04 46.42 -45.55
CA LYS A 339 -10.26 47.01 -46.17
C LYS A 339 -10.60 46.20 -47.42
N ARG A 340 -10.93 44.93 -47.22
CA ARG A 340 -11.62 44.03 -48.14
C ARG A 340 -11.79 42.72 -47.39
N ASP A 341 -12.80 42.68 -46.54
CA ASP A 341 -13.87 41.66 -46.50
C ASP A 341 -14.89 42.06 -45.42
#